data_AF-A0A7Y4RLU4-F1
#
_entry.id   AF-A0A7Y4RLU4-F1
#
_cell.length_a   1.000
_cell.length_b   1.000
_cell.length_c   1.000
_cell.angle_alpha   90.00
_cell.angle_beta   90.00
_cell.angle_gamma   90.00
#
_symmetry.space_group_name_H-M   'P 1'
#
loop_
_entity.id
_entity.type
_entity.pdbx_description
1 polymer ?
#
loop_
_entity_poly.entity_id
_entity_poly.type
_entity_poly.pdbx_seq_one_letter_code
_entity_poly.pdbx_strand_id
1 'polypeptide(L)'
;MRVPQSSILNPESSSETIRDPLWDNIRLDEPALTLVDSPAVQRLRYVRQLGHAFLVYPGATHSRFEHALGAYHLTRRALAALEARGDLEGIPEASRVAVALAALLHDIGHYPFSHTLEEAGLPSHEDQGVARLADPSLDGALCRIGGEHLRTDIAALIRGTSDSPLQGLISGSLDLDKIDYLCRDSRMCGVPYGIVDVDRMLATLTVVELPSGRAIGVQEKGVSALESLLFAKYQMYRNVYWHHAVRSATCMFKRVVRSAVRAGVVTVSQIADLTDDAFMQLLLARDDRGLAGRIHSRRLYKRALDLPASEVTESPTRWLADDPDLTERVEDAVAEQAGLGAGELLLDFPTRENMLSVDLPLRLRDGSVEQLTDEG
;
A
#
# COMPACT_ATOMS: atom_id res chain seq x y z
N MET A 1 -20.13 -29.05 20.03
CA MET A 1 -19.37 -29.33 18.80
C MET A 1 -18.03 -28.63 18.96
N ARG A 2 -16.92 -29.36 19.08
CA ARG A 2 -15.59 -28.74 19.28
C ARG A 2 -15.18 -28.06 17.97
N VAL A 3 -14.98 -26.75 18.01
CA VAL A 3 -14.31 -26.01 16.93
C VAL A 3 -12.89 -26.59 16.80
N PRO A 4 -12.42 -27.01 15.63
CA PRO A 4 -11.04 -27.44 15.47
C PRO A 4 -10.14 -26.24 15.75
N GLN A 5 -9.21 -26.39 16.70
CA GLN A 5 -8.12 -25.43 16.90
C GLN A 5 -7.14 -25.58 15.72
N SER A 6 -7.30 -24.78 14.66
CA SER A 6 -6.25 -24.60 13.67
C SER A 6 -5.19 -23.69 14.29
N SER A 7 -4.17 -24.28 14.91
CA SER A 7 -3.02 -23.47 15.31
C SER A 7 -2.29 -23.02 14.05
N ILE A 8 -2.06 -21.71 13.92
CA ILE A 8 -1.26 -21.14 12.83
C ILE A 8 0.22 -21.63 12.92
N LEU A 9 0.57 -22.38 13.96
CA LEU A 9 1.88 -22.95 14.22
C LEU A 9 1.90 -24.49 14.15
N ASN A 10 0.82 -25.14 13.68
CA ASN A 10 0.78 -26.60 13.62
C ASN A 10 1.72 -27.12 12.52
N PRO A 11 2.74 -27.94 12.82
CA PRO A 11 3.63 -28.49 11.80
C PRO A 11 2.95 -29.57 10.93
N GLU A 12 1.77 -30.06 11.32
CA GLU A 12 1.04 -31.13 10.62
C GLU A 12 -0.02 -30.63 9.61
N SER A 13 -0.19 -29.32 9.43
CA SER A 13 -1.03 -28.77 8.36
C SER A 13 -0.25 -28.73 7.04
N SER A 14 -0.94 -28.92 5.91
CA SER A 14 -0.35 -28.72 4.59
C SER A 14 0.19 -27.28 4.50
N SER A 15 1.51 -27.14 4.31
CA SER A 15 2.14 -25.84 4.12
C SER A 15 2.91 -25.83 2.81
N GLU A 16 2.76 -24.77 2.05
CA GLU A 16 3.53 -24.55 0.82
C GLU A 16 4.62 -23.52 1.07
N THR A 17 5.68 -23.57 0.28
CA THR A 17 6.75 -22.58 0.33
C THR A 17 6.88 -21.93 -1.04
N ILE A 18 6.72 -20.62 -1.07
CA ILE A 18 6.91 -19.79 -2.25
C ILE A 18 8.29 -19.15 -2.18
N ARG A 19 9.03 -19.22 -3.29
CA ARG A 19 10.29 -18.51 -3.45
C ARG A 19 10.02 -17.02 -3.65
N ASP A 20 10.58 -16.19 -2.79
CA ASP A 20 10.54 -14.74 -2.93
C ASP A 20 11.97 -14.19 -3.04
N PRO A 21 12.25 -13.26 -3.96
CA PRO A 21 13.60 -12.75 -4.12
C PRO A 21 14.08 -11.99 -2.87
N LEU A 22 13.19 -11.26 -2.19
CA LEU A 22 13.49 -10.43 -1.04
C LEU A 22 13.57 -11.23 0.27
N TRP A 23 12.57 -12.07 0.52
CA TRP A 23 12.41 -12.82 1.78
C TRP A 23 12.84 -14.28 1.70
N ASP A 24 13.45 -14.70 0.59
CA ASP A 24 13.96 -16.04 0.35
C ASP A 24 12.82 -17.08 0.23
N ASN A 25 12.32 -17.59 1.36
CA ASN A 25 11.30 -18.63 1.40
C ASN A 25 10.11 -18.15 2.26
N ILE A 26 8.97 -17.90 1.60
CA ILE A 26 7.72 -17.54 2.26
C ILE A 26 6.90 -18.80 2.45
N ARG A 27 6.71 -19.20 3.71
CA ARG A 27 5.84 -20.33 4.08
C ARG A 27 4.40 -19.86 4.24
N LEU A 28 3.48 -20.53 3.54
CA LEU A 28 2.04 -20.33 3.68
C LEU A 28 1.42 -21.49 4.43
N ASP A 29 0.64 -21.18 5.46
CA ASP A 29 -0.21 -22.15 6.15
C ASP A 29 -1.53 -22.36 5.41
N GLU A 30 -2.29 -23.37 5.83
CA GLU A 30 -3.54 -23.78 5.17
C GLU A 30 -4.60 -22.66 5.05
N PRO A 31 -4.82 -21.80 6.06
CA PRO A 31 -5.65 -20.60 5.91
C PRO A 31 -5.16 -19.65 4.81
N ALA A 32 -3.86 -19.33 4.80
CA ALA A 32 -3.30 -18.43 3.79
C ALA A 32 -3.36 -19.05 2.39
N LEU A 33 -3.06 -20.34 2.23
CA LEU A 33 -3.14 -21.04 0.95
C LEU A 33 -4.52 -20.96 0.33
N THR A 34 -5.56 -21.25 1.14
CA THR A 34 -6.95 -21.18 0.70
C THR A 34 -7.31 -19.79 0.12
N LEU A 35 -6.76 -18.72 0.71
CA LEU A 35 -7.04 -17.35 0.30
C LEU A 35 -6.15 -16.88 -0.86
N VAL A 36 -4.88 -17.31 -0.90
CA VAL A 36 -3.93 -16.99 -1.98
C VAL A 36 -4.45 -17.50 -3.32
N ASP A 37 -5.10 -18.66 -3.34
CA ASP A 37 -5.67 -19.23 -4.57
C ASP A 37 -6.98 -18.58 -5.01
N SER A 38 -7.55 -17.67 -4.21
CA SER A 38 -8.76 -16.95 -4.59
C SER A 38 -8.52 -16.06 -5.83
N PRO A 39 -9.53 -15.88 -6.70
CA PRO A 39 -9.45 -14.96 -7.83
C PRO A 39 -9.09 -13.53 -7.41
N ALA A 40 -9.56 -13.10 -6.24
CA ALA A 40 -9.30 -11.77 -5.70
C ALA A 40 -7.80 -11.52 -5.45
N VAL A 41 -7.10 -12.51 -4.87
CA VAL A 41 -5.65 -12.41 -4.62
C VAL A 41 -4.85 -12.70 -5.88
N GLN A 42 -5.22 -13.70 -6.69
CA GLN A 42 -4.50 -14.03 -7.93
C GLN A 42 -4.50 -12.87 -8.94
N ARG A 43 -5.56 -12.03 -8.96
CA ARG A 43 -5.62 -10.82 -9.78
C ARG A 43 -4.43 -9.88 -9.52
N LEU A 44 -3.94 -9.82 -8.28
CA LEU A 44 -2.84 -8.93 -7.89
C LEU A 44 -1.53 -9.22 -8.64
N ARG A 45 -1.39 -10.41 -9.27
CA ARG A 45 -0.24 -10.73 -10.14
C ARG A 45 -0.15 -9.81 -11.36
N TYR A 46 -1.28 -9.21 -11.75
CA TYR A 46 -1.43 -8.42 -12.96
C TYR A 46 -1.66 -6.92 -12.65
N VAL A 47 -1.41 -6.52 -11.41
CA VAL A 47 -1.43 -5.13 -10.95
C VAL A 47 -0.05 -4.83 -10.38
N ARG A 48 0.69 -3.91 -11.02
CA ARG A 48 2.03 -3.52 -10.56
C ARG A 48 1.96 -2.74 -9.26
N GLN A 49 2.95 -2.94 -8.40
CA GLN A 49 3.09 -2.19 -7.14
C GLN A 49 3.27 -0.69 -7.41
N LEU A 50 4.20 -0.36 -8.30
CA LEU A 50 4.65 1.03 -8.52
C LEU A 50 4.10 1.69 -9.79
N GLY A 51 2.98 1.21 -10.32
CA GLY A 51 2.29 1.83 -11.45
C GLY A 51 3.23 2.14 -12.61
N HIS A 52 3.47 3.43 -12.90
CA HIS A 52 4.31 3.89 -14.02
C HIS A 52 5.82 3.90 -13.73
N ALA A 53 6.27 3.53 -12.53
CA ALA A 53 7.69 3.59 -12.17
C ALA A 53 8.58 2.75 -13.10
N PHE A 54 8.07 1.65 -13.67
CA PHE A 54 8.81 0.82 -14.63
C PHE A 54 9.29 1.59 -15.86
N LEU A 55 8.64 2.72 -16.20
CA LEU A 55 9.10 3.57 -17.29
C LEU A 55 10.45 4.21 -16.94
N VAL A 56 10.71 4.55 -15.68
CA VAL A 56 11.98 5.15 -15.21
C VAL A 56 12.95 4.10 -14.71
N TYR A 57 12.45 3.11 -13.97
CA TYR A 57 13.19 2.03 -13.33
C TYR A 57 12.78 0.70 -13.96
N PRO A 58 13.46 0.20 -15.00
CA PRO A 58 12.99 -0.96 -15.77
C PRO A 58 12.77 -2.24 -14.94
N GLY A 59 13.42 -2.37 -13.78
CA GLY A 59 13.23 -3.49 -12.85
C GLY A 59 12.00 -3.38 -11.94
N ALA A 60 11.33 -2.22 -11.88
CA ALA A 60 10.13 -1.96 -11.06
C ALA A 60 8.87 -2.61 -11.67
N THR A 61 8.96 -3.89 -11.98
CA THR A 61 7.89 -4.71 -12.61
C THR A 61 7.17 -5.59 -11.61
N HIS A 62 7.53 -5.51 -10.33
CA HIS A 62 6.94 -6.31 -9.27
C HIS A 62 5.45 -6.00 -9.10
N SER A 63 4.73 -7.02 -8.67
CA SER A 63 3.27 -7.00 -8.55
C SER A 63 2.82 -6.83 -7.10
N ARG A 64 1.55 -6.47 -6.91
CA ARG A 64 0.93 -6.45 -5.58
C ARG A 64 0.83 -7.83 -4.95
N PHE A 65 0.85 -8.89 -5.75
CA PHE A 65 0.79 -10.26 -5.26
C PHE A 65 2.00 -10.63 -4.41
N GLU A 66 3.22 -10.38 -4.89
CA GLU A 66 4.44 -10.67 -4.13
C GLU A 66 4.60 -9.74 -2.93
N HIS A 67 4.11 -8.51 -3.02
CA HIS A 67 4.02 -7.60 -1.88
C HIS A 67 3.08 -8.14 -0.79
N ALA A 68 1.87 -8.57 -1.15
CA ALA A 68 0.92 -9.18 -0.21
C ALA A 68 1.50 -10.43 0.48
N LEU A 69 2.22 -11.29 -0.24
CA LEU A 69 2.93 -12.43 0.34
C LEU A 69 4.02 -11.99 1.32
N GLY A 70 4.77 -10.94 0.98
CA GLY A 70 5.81 -10.37 1.83
C GLY A 70 5.25 -9.73 3.11
N ALA A 71 4.19 -8.94 3.01
CA ALA A 71 3.48 -8.37 4.16
C ALA A 71 2.96 -9.46 5.10
N TYR A 72 2.35 -10.52 4.55
CA TYR A 72 1.95 -11.72 5.30
C TYR A 72 3.15 -12.38 5.99
N HIS A 73 4.26 -12.59 5.28
CA HIS A 73 5.49 -13.18 5.82
C HIS A 73 6.06 -12.39 6.99
N LEU A 74 6.19 -11.06 6.84
CA LEU A 74 6.68 -10.19 7.90
C LEU A 74 5.74 -10.21 9.12
N THR A 75 4.44 -10.24 8.89
CA THR A 75 3.42 -10.32 9.96
C THR A 75 3.55 -11.61 10.74
N ARG A 76 3.72 -12.74 10.04
CA ARG A 76 3.96 -14.04 10.66
C ARG A 76 5.22 -14.06 11.51
N ARG A 77 6.30 -13.44 11.03
CA ARG A 77 7.56 -13.30 11.79
C ARG A 77 7.41 -12.39 13.01
N ALA A 78 6.68 -11.28 12.88
CA ALA A 78 6.39 -10.37 13.99
C ALA A 78 5.60 -11.09 15.10
N LEU A 79 4.52 -11.78 14.73
CA LEU A 79 3.70 -12.57 15.66
C LEU A 79 4.54 -13.64 16.36
N ALA A 80 5.38 -14.38 15.63
CA ALA A 80 6.25 -15.39 16.23
C ALA A 80 7.26 -14.78 17.22
N ALA A 81 7.83 -13.61 16.89
CA ALA A 81 8.77 -12.92 17.75
C ALA A 81 8.09 -12.41 19.05
N LEU A 82 6.86 -11.88 18.94
CA LEU A 82 6.06 -11.44 20.08
C LEU A 82 5.64 -12.63 20.97
N GLU A 83 5.20 -13.75 20.36
CA GLU A 83 4.85 -14.99 21.07
C GLU A 83 6.03 -15.51 21.89
N ALA A 84 7.23 -15.57 21.29
CA ALA A 84 8.43 -16.08 21.94
C ALA A 84 8.85 -15.27 23.18
N ARG A 85 8.39 -14.01 23.29
CA ARG A 85 8.61 -13.14 24.45
C ARG A 85 7.46 -13.14 25.46
N GLY A 86 6.35 -13.80 25.15
CA GLY A 86 5.12 -13.73 25.94
C GLY A 86 4.32 -12.44 25.74
N ASP A 87 4.69 -11.57 24.78
CA ASP A 87 4.01 -10.29 24.56
C ASP A 87 2.56 -10.49 24.07
N LEU A 88 2.23 -11.66 23.50
CA LEU A 88 0.88 -12.01 23.03
C LEU A 88 -0.02 -12.65 24.09
N GLU A 89 0.42 -12.76 25.35
CA GLU A 89 -0.41 -13.30 26.44
C GLU A 89 -1.74 -12.53 26.54
N GLY A 90 -2.87 -13.24 26.61
CA GLY A 90 -4.20 -12.63 26.66
C GLY A 90 -4.75 -12.09 25.33
N ILE A 91 -3.96 -12.08 24.25
CA ILE A 91 -4.46 -11.76 22.89
C ILE A 91 -5.02 -13.04 22.25
N PRO A 92 -6.32 -13.08 21.88
CA PRO A 92 -6.94 -14.28 21.32
C PRO A 92 -6.27 -14.74 20.02
N GLU A 93 -6.16 -16.06 19.83
CA GLU A 93 -5.61 -16.65 18.59
C GLU A 93 -6.37 -16.16 17.35
N ALA A 94 -7.70 -16.01 17.43
CA ALA A 94 -8.52 -15.48 16.35
C ALA A 94 -8.07 -14.07 15.89
N SER A 95 -7.64 -13.21 16.82
CA SER A 95 -7.11 -11.89 16.47
C SER A 95 -5.76 -11.99 15.75
N ARG A 96 -4.91 -12.96 16.13
CA ARG A 96 -3.62 -13.22 15.48
C ARG A 96 -3.81 -13.77 14.06
N VAL A 97 -4.80 -14.67 13.88
CA VAL A 97 -5.25 -15.15 12.55
C VAL A 97 -5.72 -13.97 11.72
N ALA A 98 -6.65 -13.16 12.24
CA ALA A 98 -7.22 -12.03 11.52
C ALA A 98 -6.15 -11.04 11.06
N VAL A 99 -5.16 -10.73 11.90
CA VAL A 99 -4.03 -9.85 11.54
C VAL A 99 -3.17 -10.45 10.44
N ALA A 100 -2.77 -11.73 10.54
CA ALA A 100 -2.00 -12.37 9.48
C ALA A 100 -2.75 -12.36 8.14
N LEU A 101 -4.03 -12.71 8.15
CA LEU A 101 -4.84 -12.74 6.92
C LEU A 101 -5.18 -11.34 6.40
N ALA A 102 -5.33 -10.35 7.28
CA ALA A 102 -5.46 -8.95 6.89
C ALA A 102 -4.19 -8.47 6.16
N ALA A 103 -3.00 -8.84 6.61
CA ALA A 103 -1.75 -8.51 5.90
C ALA A 103 -1.71 -9.11 4.50
N LEU A 104 -2.21 -10.34 4.30
CA LEU A 104 -2.32 -10.96 2.98
C LEU A 104 -3.37 -10.27 2.10
N LEU A 105 -4.45 -9.78 2.69
CA LEU A 105 -5.62 -9.28 1.97
C LEU A 105 -5.70 -7.76 1.85
N HIS A 106 -4.85 -6.99 2.54
CA HIS A 106 -4.97 -5.52 2.60
C HIS A 106 -4.97 -4.89 1.20
N ASP A 107 -4.24 -5.50 0.28
CA ASP A 107 -4.01 -4.98 -1.06
C ASP A 107 -5.04 -5.45 -2.10
N ILE A 108 -6.00 -6.32 -1.74
CA ILE A 108 -6.95 -6.89 -2.72
C ILE A 108 -7.87 -5.84 -3.34
N GLY A 109 -7.99 -4.67 -2.71
CA GLY A 109 -8.77 -3.55 -3.22
C GLY A 109 -8.11 -2.79 -4.35
N HIS A 110 -6.80 -2.94 -4.53
CA HIS A 110 -6.07 -2.24 -5.57
C HIS A 110 -6.51 -2.67 -6.96
N TYR A 111 -6.81 -1.65 -7.74
CA TYR A 111 -7.09 -1.69 -9.17
C TYR A 111 -5.92 -1.06 -9.93
N PRO A 112 -5.90 -1.15 -11.27
CA PRO A 112 -4.77 -0.68 -12.06
C PRO A 112 -4.42 0.78 -11.77
N PHE A 113 -3.17 1.04 -11.40
CA PHE A 113 -2.68 2.38 -11.08
C PHE A 113 -3.50 3.11 -9.98
N SER A 114 -4.10 2.39 -9.02
CA SER A 114 -5.11 2.96 -8.10
C SER A 114 -4.70 4.25 -7.39
N HIS A 115 -3.49 4.38 -6.83
CA HIS A 115 -3.07 5.63 -6.18
C HIS A 115 -3.09 6.83 -7.14
N THR A 116 -2.68 6.62 -8.39
CA THR A 116 -2.78 7.66 -9.43
C THR A 116 -4.23 8.04 -9.71
N LEU A 117 -5.13 7.07 -9.65
CA LEU A 117 -6.54 7.27 -9.97
C LEU A 117 -7.35 7.82 -8.79
N GLU A 118 -6.96 7.52 -7.56
CA GLU A 118 -7.45 8.19 -6.36
C GLU A 118 -7.11 9.67 -6.39
N GLU A 119 -5.86 10.03 -6.73
CA GLU A 119 -5.47 11.42 -7.03
C GLU A 119 -6.29 12.05 -8.18
N ALA A 120 -6.93 11.23 -9.02
CA ALA A 120 -7.79 11.67 -10.13
C ALA A 120 -9.28 11.72 -9.76
N GLY A 121 -9.62 11.41 -8.50
CA GLY A 121 -10.99 11.42 -7.97
C GLY A 121 -11.73 10.08 -8.08
N LEU A 122 -11.04 8.96 -8.32
CA LEU A 122 -11.65 7.62 -8.28
C LEU A 122 -11.73 7.09 -6.83
N PRO A 123 -12.59 6.09 -6.55
CA PRO A 123 -12.80 5.56 -5.20
C PRO A 123 -11.54 4.99 -4.55
N SER A 124 -11.49 5.05 -3.23
CA SER A 124 -10.41 4.47 -2.41
C SER A 124 -10.28 2.96 -2.63
N HIS A 125 -9.04 2.50 -2.86
CA HIS A 125 -8.71 1.08 -2.89
C HIS A 125 -9.08 0.37 -1.58
N GLU A 126 -9.02 1.02 -0.41
CA GLU A 126 -9.39 0.39 0.86
C GLU A 126 -10.88 0.01 0.87
N ASP A 127 -11.75 0.92 0.42
CA ASP A 127 -13.19 0.66 0.30
C ASP A 127 -13.47 -0.44 -0.73
N GLN A 128 -12.74 -0.45 -1.86
CA GLN A 128 -12.81 -1.53 -2.83
C GLN A 128 -12.36 -2.87 -2.24
N GLY A 129 -11.32 -2.87 -1.39
CA GLY A 129 -10.81 -4.06 -0.71
C GLY A 129 -11.85 -4.65 0.21
N VAL A 130 -12.47 -3.81 1.05
CA VAL A 130 -13.54 -4.23 1.95
C VAL A 130 -14.77 -4.74 1.18
N ALA A 131 -15.12 -4.10 0.06
CA ALA A 131 -16.20 -4.58 -0.80
C ALA A 131 -15.88 -5.97 -1.39
N ARG A 132 -14.63 -6.20 -1.81
CA ARG A 132 -14.17 -7.50 -2.36
C ARG A 132 -14.16 -8.61 -1.33
N LEU A 133 -13.98 -8.31 -0.04
CA LEU A 133 -14.12 -9.31 1.03
C LEU A 133 -15.52 -9.96 1.05
N ALA A 134 -16.54 -9.29 0.52
CA ALA A 134 -17.90 -9.81 0.42
C ALA A 134 -18.16 -10.66 -0.83
N ASP A 135 -17.15 -10.89 -1.69
CA ASP A 135 -17.28 -11.85 -2.79
C ASP A 135 -17.60 -13.24 -2.23
N PRO A 136 -18.61 -13.97 -2.76
CA PRO A 136 -19.06 -15.23 -2.18
C PRO A 136 -17.96 -16.29 -2.05
N SER A 137 -16.98 -16.30 -2.96
CA SER A 137 -15.87 -17.26 -2.90
C SER A 137 -14.93 -16.96 -1.74
N LEU A 138 -14.63 -15.68 -1.53
CA LEU A 138 -13.73 -15.20 -0.49
C LEU A 138 -14.41 -15.20 0.89
N ASP A 139 -15.63 -14.68 0.99
CA ASP A 139 -16.43 -14.68 2.23
C ASP A 139 -16.68 -16.10 2.74
N GLY A 140 -17.03 -17.02 1.82
CA GLY A 140 -17.20 -18.43 2.16
C GLY A 140 -15.90 -19.08 2.67
N ALA A 141 -14.73 -18.71 2.13
CA ALA A 141 -13.44 -19.19 2.61
C ALA A 141 -13.10 -18.63 3.99
N LEU A 142 -13.28 -17.33 4.20
CA LEU A 142 -13.07 -16.68 5.49
C LEU A 142 -13.97 -17.27 6.59
N CYS A 143 -15.24 -17.52 6.29
CA CYS A 143 -16.17 -18.14 7.22
C CYS A 143 -15.72 -19.56 7.62
N ARG A 144 -15.18 -20.35 6.69
CA ARG A 144 -14.62 -21.69 7.02
C ARG A 144 -13.36 -21.60 7.89
N ILE A 145 -12.52 -20.59 7.68
CA ILE A 145 -11.25 -20.41 8.39
C ILE A 145 -11.47 -19.94 9.83
N GLY A 146 -12.27 -18.90 10.03
CA GLY A 146 -12.38 -18.22 11.34
C GLY A 146 -13.80 -17.90 11.80
N GLY A 147 -14.83 -18.43 11.13
CA GLY A 147 -16.22 -18.19 11.45
C GLY A 147 -16.77 -16.87 10.91
N GLU A 148 -18.02 -16.54 11.29
CA GLU A 148 -18.82 -15.44 10.71
C GLU A 148 -18.22 -14.04 10.94
N HIS A 149 -17.37 -13.87 11.96
CA HIS A 149 -16.77 -12.58 12.33
C HIS A 149 -15.42 -12.29 11.66
N LEU A 150 -14.74 -13.30 11.10
CA LEU A 150 -13.38 -13.11 10.57
C LEU A 150 -13.35 -12.06 9.45
N ARG A 151 -14.37 -12.04 8.58
CA ARG A 151 -14.47 -11.03 7.52
C ARG A 151 -14.57 -9.61 8.09
N THR A 152 -15.41 -9.40 9.11
CA THR A 152 -15.60 -8.09 9.71
C THR A 152 -14.36 -7.63 10.47
N ASP A 153 -13.64 -8.56 11.11
CA ASP A 153 -12.40 -8.28 11.82
C ASP A 153 -11.29 -7.85 10.84
N ILE A 154 -11.14 -8.57 9.73
CA ILE A 154 -10.19 -8.22 8.65
C ILE A 154 -10.56 -6.87 8.03
N ALA A 155 -11.83 -6.61 7.78
CA ALA A 155 -12.27 -5.33 7.23
C ALA A 155 -11.95 -4.16 8.18
N ALA A 156 -12.14 -4.34 9.49
CA ALA A 156 -11.79 -3.34 10.49
C ALA A 156 -10.27 -3.11 10.56
N LEU A 157 -9.47 -4.18 10.47
CA LEU A 157 -8.01 -4.09 10.44
C LEU A 157 -7.50 -3.31 9.23
N ILE A 158 -8.04 -3.59 8.03
CA ILE A 158 -7.68 -2.88 6.79
C ILE A 158 -8.06 -1.40 6.87
N ARG A 159 -9.23 -1.07 7.41
CA ARG A 159 -9.69 0.32 7.59
C ARG A 159 -8.97 1.08 8.72
N GLY A 160 -8.13 0.41 9.50
CA GLY A 160 -7.52 1.04 10.68
C GLY A 160 -8.49 1.31 11.83
N THR A 161 -9.63 0.61 11.88
CA THR A 161 -10.70 0.81 12.87
C THR A 161 -10.87 -0.39 13.82
N SER A 162 -9.91 -1.32 13.87
CA SER A 162 -9.97 -2.48 14.77
C SER A 162 -9.54 -2.11 16.18
N ASP A 163 -10.23 -2.67 17.18
CA ASP A 163 -9.81 -2.62 18.59
C ASP A 163 -8.72 -3.65 18.92
N SER A 164 -8.22 -4.40 17.93
CA SER A 164 -7.13 -5.35 18.15
C SER A 164 -5.86 -4.62 18.63
N PRO A 165 -5.20 -5.10 19.71
CA PRO A 165 -3.89 -4.57 20.11
C PRO A 165 -2.83 -4.65 19.01
N LEU A 166 -3.06 -5.49 17.99
CA LEU A 166 -2.17 -5.76 16.87
C LEU A 166 -2.48 -4.92 15.62
N GLN A 167 -3.48 -4.02 15.67
CA GLN A 167 -3.88 -3.12 14.56
C GLN A 167 -2.67 -2.41 13.93
N GLY A 168 -1.73 -1.95 14.76
CA GLY A 168 -0.52 -1.24 14.31
C GLY A 168 0.40 -2.06 13.41
N LEU A 169 0.28 -3.39 13.34
CA LEU A 169 1.02 -4.23 12.38
C LEU A 169 0.47 -4.12 10.95
N ILE A 170 -0.81 -3.76 10.79
CA ILE A 170 -1.51 -3.68 9.50
C ILE A 170 -1.64 -2.25 9.02
N SER A 171 -2.08 -1.37 9.92
CA SER A 171 -2.24 0.05 9.63
C SER A 171 -1.79 0.83 10.86
N GLY A 172 -0.71 1.59 10.69
CA GLY A 172 -0.14 2.45 11.73
C GLY A 172 1.13 3.16 11.29
N SER A 173 1.78 3.88 12.22
CA SER A 173 3.06 4.56 11.98
C SER A 173 4.17 3.58 11.55
N LEU A 174 4.09 2.34 12.05
CA LEU A 174 5.02 1.24 11.81
C LEU A 174 4.26 -0.06 11.47
N ASP A 175 3.58 -0.09 10.32
CA ASP A 175 3.02 -1.32 9.79
C ASP A 175 4.02 -2.09 8.92
N LEU A 176 3.73 -3.38 8.74
CA LEU A 176 4.59 -4.32 8.04
C LEU A 176 4.41 -4.25 6.51
N ASP A 177 3.31 -3.65 6.05
CA ASP A 177 3.14 -3.18 4.68
C ASP A 177 4.30 -2.24 4.29
N LYS A 178 4.51 -1.15 5.08
CA LYS A 178 5.59 -0.19 4.82
C LYS A 178 6.97 -0.82 4.76
N ILE A 179 7.26 -1.76 5.65
CA ILE A 179 8.56 -2.43 5.66
C ILE A 179 8.75 -3.29 4.41
N ASP A 180 7.72 -4.03 3.98
CA ASP A 180 7.82 -4.81 2.73
C ASP A 180 8.02 -3.91 1.53
N TYR A 181 7.13 -2.94 1.30
CA TYR A 181 7.19 -2.17 0.05
C TYR A 181 8.49 -1.37 -0.02
N LEU A 182 8.98 -0.78 1.09
CA LEU A 182 10.23 0.00 1.04
C LEU A 182 11.41 -0.88 0.61
N CYS A 183 11.53 -2.06 1.21
CA CYS A 183 12.60 -3.01 0.89
C CYS A 183 12.45 -3.56 -0.54
N ARG A 184 11.23 -3.94 -0.92
CA ARG A 184 10.90 -4.52 -2.23
C ARG A 184 11.09 -3.51 -3.34
N ASP A 185 10.49 -2.33 -3.21
CA ASP A 185 10.61 -1.24 -4.17
C ASP A 185 12.07 -0.85 -4.39
N SER A 186 12.84 -0.72 -3.30
CA SER A 186 14.27 -0.40 -3.40
C SER A 186 15.03 -1.45 -4.21
N ARG A 187 14.79 -2.72 -3.89
CA ARG A 187 15.44 -3.84 -4.59
C ARG A 187 15.06 -3.92 -6.06
N MET A 188 13.77 -3.81 -6.36
CA MET A 188 13.24 -3.94 -7.73
C MET A 188 13.59 -2.73 -8.60
N CYS A 189 13.62 -1.52 -8.01
CA CYS A 189 14.13 -0.33 -8.69
C CYS A 189 15.65 -0.33 -8.84
N GLY A 190 16.39 -1.19 -8.14
CA GLY A 190 17.85 -1.23 -8.15
C GLY A 190 18.49 -0.01 -7.48
N VAL A 191 17.82 0.56 -6.46
CA VAL A 191 18.29 1.74 -5.72
C VAL A 191 18.64 1.35 -4.28
N PRO A 192 19.56 2.06 -3.60
CA PRO A 192 20.00 1.73 -2.24
C PRO A 192 19.23 2.47 -1.14
N TYR A 193 18.06 3.02 -1.45
CA TYR A 193 17.34 3.96 -0.57
C TYR A 193 16.44 3.28 0.47
N GLY A 194 15.88 2.11 0.18
CA GLY A 194 14.95 1.38 1.06
C GLY A 194 15.63 0.31 1.91
N ILE A 195 16.86 0.53 2.35
CA ILE A 195 17.58 -0.43 3.20
C ILE A 195 17.13 -0.24 4.65
N VAL A 196 16.45 -1.26 5.19
CA VAL A 196 15.93 -1.28 6.56
C VAL A 196 16.49 -2.49 7.29
N ASP A 197 16.87 -2.33 8.56
CA ASP A 197 17.19 -3.46 9.45
C ASP A 197 15.89 -4.11 9.96
N VAL A 198 15.30 -4.93 9.09
CA VAL A 198 14.02 -5.59 9.34
C VAL A 198 14.10 -6.53 10.53
N ASP A 199 15.20 -7.28 10.66
CA ASP A 199 15.38 -8.22 11.76
C ASP A 199 15.44 -7.50 13.10
N ARG A 200 16.17 -6.38 13.18
CA ARG A 200 16.19 -5.54 14.37
C ARG A 200 14.81 -4.97 14.66
N MET A 201 14.12 -4.47 13.64
CA MET A 201 12.79 -3.89 13.82
C MET A 201 11.83 -4.91 14.45
N LEU A 202 11.67 -6.08 13.82
CA LEU A 202 10.79 -7.14 14.29
C LEU A 202 11.17 -7.65 15.70
N ALA A 203 12.47 -7.72 16.01
CA ALA A 203 12.96 -8.13 17.32
C ALA A 203 12.67 -7.12 18.43
N THR A 204 12.33 -5.88 18.07
CA THR A 204 12.07 -4.78 19.01
C THR A 204 10.61 -4.36 19.10
N LEU A 205 9.74 -4.89 18.25
CA LEU A 205 8.29 -4.78 18.42
C LEU A 205 7.87 -5.34 19.77
N THR A 206 6.86 -4.75 20.40
CA THR A 206 6.33 -5.21 21.68
C THR A 206 4.85 -4.84 21.79
N VAL A 207 4.10 -5.54 22.62
CA VAL A 207 2.79 -5.06 23.06
C VAL A 207 3.01 -4.22 24.33
N VAL A 208 2.39 -3.05 24.41
CA VAL A 208 2.42 -2.16 25.58
C VAL A 208 1.03 -2.03 26.19
N GLU A 209 0.98 -1.80 27.49
CA GLU A 209 -0.23 -1.37 28.20
C GLU A 209 -0.31 0.16 28.18
N LEU A 210 -1.41 0.70 27.66
CA LEU A 210 -1.74 2.12 27.68
C LEU A 210 -3.03 2.35 28.50
N PRO A 211 -3.30 3.58 28.95
CA PRO A 211 -4.58 3.91 29.58
C PRO A 211 -5.80 3.59 28.70
N SER A 212 -5.64 3.61 27.38
CA SER A 212 -6.67 3.29 26.38
C SER A 212 -6.77 1.80 26.03
N GLY A 213 -5.92 0.94 26.59
CA GLY A 213 -5.84 -0.48 26.29
C GLY A 213 -4.46 -0.91 25.81
N ARG A 214 -4.38 -2.08 25.16
CA ARG A 214 -3.11 -2.62 24.67
C ARG A 214 -2.87 -2.20 23.23
N ALA A 215 -1.62 -1.91 22.88
CA ALA A 215 -1.23 -1.57 21.50
C ALA A 215 0.17 -2.09 21.17
N ILE A 216 0.45 -2.24 19.88
CA ILE A 216 1.81 -2.46 19.39
C ILE A 216 2.63 -1.18 19.57
N GLY A 217 3.83 -1.35 20.11
CA GLY A 217 4.85 -0.32 20.23
C GLY A 217 6.23 -0.88 19.93
N VAL A 218 7.25 -0.06 20.20
CA VAL A 218 8.66 -0.40 19.98
C VAL A 218 9.41 -0.30 21.30
N GLN A 219 10.37 -1.18 21.52
CA GLN A 219 11.28 -1.08 22.66
C GLN A 219 12.34 0.00 22.40
N GLU A 220 12.80 0.71 23.42
CA GLU A 220 13.82 1.78 23.32
C GLU A 220 15.05 1.40 22.48
N LYS A 221 15.52 0.15 22.60
CA LYS A 221 16.65 -0.36 21.80
C LYS A 221 16.37 -0.49 20.29
N GLY A 222 15.13 -0.31 19.86
CA GLY A 222 14.65 -0.35 18.48
C GLY A 222 14.54 1.00 17.80
N VAL A 223 14.72 2.12 18.53
CA VAL A 223 14.60 3.48 17.99
C VAL A 223 15.50 3.70 16.77
N SER A 224 16.76 3.24 16.82
CA SER A 224 17.67 3.34 15.66
C SER A 224 17.17 2.62 14.40
N ALA A 225 16.49 1.48 14.53
CA ALA A 225 15.88 0.80 13.39
C ALA A 225 14.68 1.58 12.84
N LEU A 226 13.92 2.24 13.73
CA LEU A 226 12.80 3.11 13.36
C LEU A 226 13.29 4.35 12.62
N GLU A 227 14.33 5.02 13.11
CA GLU A 227 14.97 6.15 12.43
C GLU A 227 15.47 5.74 11.04
N SER A 228 16.11 4.57 10.92
CA SER A 228 16.56 4.04 9.62
C SER A 228 15.39 3.82 8.66
N LEU A 229 14.24 3.32 9.15
CA LEU A 229 13.04 3.16 8.35
C LEU A 229 12.48 4.50 7.86
N LEU A 230 12.42 5.51 8.73
CA LEU A 230 11.94 6.85 8.38
C LEU A 230 12.85 7.52 7.34
N PHE A 231 14.17 7.36 7.48
CA PHE A 231 15.12 7.85 6.50
C PHE A 231 14.99 7.12 5.16
N ALA A 232 14.84 5.80 5.18
CA ALA A 232 14.61 4.98 4.00
C ALA A 232 13.33 5.42 3.26
N LYS A 233 12.25 5.64 4.01
CA LYS A 233 11.00 6.20 3.51
C LYS A 233 11.24 7.55 2.84
N TYR A 234 11.84 8.52 3.53
CA TYR A 234 12.17 9.83 2.94
C TYR A 234 12.92 9.70 1.59
N GLN A 235 13.96 8.87 1.54
CA GLN A 235 14.76 8.68 0.34
C GLN A 235 13.98 8.02 -0.80
N MET A 236 13.13 7.03 -0.51
CA MET A 236 12.29 6.37 -1.52
C MET A 236 11.27 7.33 -2.14
N TYR A 237 10.66 8.21 -1.34
CA TYR A 237 9.74 9.23 -1.88
C TYR A 237 10.44 10.20 -2.79
N ARG A 238 11.52 10.81 -2.28
CA ARG A 238 12.24 11.82 -3.02
C ARG A 238 12.78 11.29 -4.35
N ASN A 239 13.32 10.08 -4.36
CA ASN A 239 14.06 9.59 -5.51
C ASN A 239 13.25 8.67 -6.42
N VAL A 240 12.26 7.92 -5.90
CA VAL A 240 11.47 6.96 -6.69
C VAL A 240 10.05 7.48 -6.92
N TYR A 241 9.27 7.64 -5.85
CA TYR A 241 7.83 7.93 -5.97
C TYR A 241 7.53 9.33 -6.55
N TRP A 242 8.35 10.33 -6.19
CA TRP A 242 8.28 11.70 -6.72
C TRP A 242 9.30 11.99 -7.82
N HIS A 243 9.89 10.95 -8.40
CA HIS A 243 10.76 11.15 -9.55
C HIS A 243 9.99 11.85 -10.68
N HIS A 244 10.48 12.99 -11.14
CA HIS A 244 9.79 13.87 -12.11
C HIS A 244 9.24 13.14 -13.35
N ALA A 245 9.97 12.16 -13.90
CA ALA A 245 9.51 11.38 -15.04
C ALA A 245 8.41 10.34 -14.68
N VAL A 246 8.39 9.83 -13.45
CA VAL A 246 7.27 8.99 -12.96
C VAL A 246 6.04 9.87 -12.81
N ARG A 247 6.18 11.02 -12.12
CA ARG A 247 5.11 12.00 -11.95
C ARG A 247 4.55 12.52 -13.28
N SER A 248 5.40 12.77 -14.27
CA SER A 248 4.95 13.13 -15.62
C SER A 248 4.05 12.06 -16.25
N ALA A 249 4.43 10.77 -16.15
CA ALA A 249 3.59 9.69 -16.65
C ALA A 249 2.27 9.59 -15.85
N THR A 250 2.34 9.73 -14.53
CA THR A 250 1.17 9.79 -13.63
C THR A 250 0.19 10.88 -14.06
N CYS A 251 0.62 12.13 -14.24
CA CYS A 251 -0.29 13.22 -14.62
C CYS A 251 -0.89 13.01 -16.02
N MET A 252 -0.07 12.56 -16.99
CA MET A 252 -0.59 12.24 -18.32
C MET A 252 -1.66 11.14 -18.24
N PHE A 253 -1.45 10.15 -17.39
CA PHE A 253 -2.41 9.06 -17.18
C PHE A 253 -3.70 9.54 -16.51
N LYS A 254 -3.61 10.39 -15.48
CA LYS A 254 -4.79 11.02 -14.84
C LYS A 254 -5.67 11.71 -15.89
N ARG A 255 -5.05 12.51 -16.77
CA ARG A 255 -5.76 13.22 -17.84
C ARG A 255 -6.44 12.28 -18.83
N VAL A 256 -5.76 11.21 -19.25
CA VAL A 256 -6.33 10.19 -20.15
C VAL A 256 -7.54 9.51 -19.53
N VAL A 257 -7.42 9.04 -18.29
CA VAL A 257 -8.48 8.27 -17.63
C VAL A 257 -9.70 9.15 -17.36
N ARG A 258 -9.49 10.38 -16.88
CA ARG A 258 -10.59 11.31 -16.63
C ARG A 258 -11.33 11.69 -17.92
N SER A 259 -10.59 11.88 -19.02
CA SER A 259 -11.19 12.09 -20.34
C SER A 259 -12.02 10.88 -20.80
N ALA A 260 -11.50 9.66 -20.60
CA ALA A 260 -12.19 8.43 -20.96
C ALA A 260 -13.46 8.20 -20.12
N VAL A 261 -13.41 8.47 -18.81
CA VAL A 261 -14.59 8.40 -17.92
C VAL A 261 -15.64 9.44 -18.32
N ARG A 262 -15.24 10.68 -18.58
CA ARG A 262 -16.16 11.76 -19.03
C ARG A 262 -16.82 11.43 -20.37
N ALA A 263 -16.10 10.79 -21.28
CA ALA A 263 -16.60 10.36 -22.58
C ALA A 263 -17.46 9.07 -22.50
N GLY A 264 -17.58 8.44 -21.32
CA GLY A 264 -18.31 7.18 -21.15
C GLY A 264 -17.62 5.97 -21.81
N VAL A 265 -16.32 6.07 -22.12
CA VAL A 265 -15.52 4.98 -22.70
C VAL A 265 -15.30 3.85 -21.69
N VAL A 266 -15.15 4.21 -20.42
CA VAL A 266 -14.97 3.30 -19.30
C VAL A 266 -15.71 3.83 -18.07
N THR A 267 -16.28 2.95 -17.26
CA THR A 267 -16.87 3.32 -15.97
C THR A 267 -15.90 3.06 -14.83
N VAL A 268 -16.05 3.79 -13.73
CA VAL A 268 -15.27 3.57 -12.49
C VAL A 268 -15.41 2.13 -12.00
N SER A 269 -16.61 1.55 -12.07
CA SER A 269 -16.85 0.16 -11.69
C SER A 269 -16.10 -0.84 -12.58
N GLN A 270 -15.99 -0.57 -13.88
CA GLN A 270 -15.20 -1.42 -14.78
C GLN A 270 -13.71 -1.36 -14.43
N ILE A 271 -13.17 -0.17 -14.14
CA ILE A 271 -11.75 0.02 -13.79
C ILE A 271 -11.37 -0.83 -12.58
N ALA A 272 -12.24 -0.88 -11.57
CA ALA A 272 -11.98 -1.58 -10.32
C ALA A 272 -11.54 -3.05 -10.54
N ASP A 273 -12.11 -3.74 -11.54
CA ASP A 273 -11.87 -5.16 -11.81
C ASP A 273 -10.83 -5.45 -12.91
N LEU A 274 -10.29 -4.42 -13.56
CA LEU A 274 -9.29 -4.60 -14.60
C LEU A 274 -7.90 -4.94 -14.05
N THR A 275 -7.02 -5.35 -14.96
CA THR A 275 -5.57 -5.45 -14.75
C THR A 275 -4.86 -4.32 -15.48
N ASP A 276 -3.59 -4.06 -15.17
CA ASP A 276 -2.82 -2.98 -15.79
C ASP A 276 -2.85 -3.05 -17.32
N ASP A 277 -2.56 -4.24 -17.87
CA ASP A 277 -2.48 -4.43 -19.31
C ASP A 277 -3.86 -4.34 -19.97
N ALA A 278 -4.91 -4.91 -19.35
CA ALA A 278 -6.26 -4.83 -19.88
C ALA A 278 -6.77 -3.39 -19.92
N PHE A 279 -6.46 -2.60 -18.88
CA PHE A 279 -6.86 -1.19 -18.84
C PHE A 279 -6.09 -0.36 -19.85
N MET A 280 -4.77 -0.57 -19.98
CA MET A 280 -3.95 0.13 -20.97
C MET A 280 -4.40 -0.18 -22.41
N GLN A 281 -4.76 -1.43 -22.74
CA GLN A 281 -5.27 -1.78 -24.06
C GLN A 281 -6.61 -1.10 -24.36
N LEU A 282 -7.50 -1.01 -23.36
CA LEU A 282 -8.77 -0.30 -23.49
C LEU A 282 -8.53 1.18 -23.81
N LEU A 283 -7.64 1.84 -23.07
CA LEU A 283 -7.30 3.24 -23.30
C LEU A 283 -6.65 3.46 -24.67
N LEU A 284 -5.67 2.63 -25.06
CA LEU A 284 -5.01 2.73 -26.37
C LEU A 284 -5.98 2.61 -27.55
N ALA A 285 -7.02 1.79 -27.42
CA ALA A 285 -8.01 1.60 -28.48
C ALA A 285 -8.99 2.78 -28.61
N ARG A 286 -9.06 3.66 -27.61
CA ARG A 286 -10.15 4.65 -27.46
C ARG A 286 -9.66 6.08 -27.22
N ASP A 287 -8.37 6.28 -27.01
CA ASP A 287 -7.74 7.58 -26.80
C ASP A 287 -7.56 8.32 -28.13
N ASP A 288 -8.41 9.33 -28.35
CA ASP A 288 -8.43 10.20 -29.52
C ASP A 288 -7.25 11.18 -29.55
N ARG A 289 -6.70 11.55 -28.38
CA ARG A 289 -5.60 12.52 -28.25
C ARG A 289 -4.22 11.89 -28.33
N GLY A 290 -4.14 10.56 -28.27
CA GLY A 290 -2.89 9.79 -28.37
C GLY A 290 -1.97 9.91 -27.15
N LEU A 291 -2.44 10.47 -26.03
CA LEU A 291 -1.72 10.54 -24.76
C LEU A 291 -1.39 9.14 -24.19
N ALA A 292 -2.33 8.19 -24.23
CA ALA A 292 -2.12 6.80 -23.85
C ALA A 292 -1.02 6.16 -24.71
N GLY A 293 -1.03 6.42 -26.03
CA GLY A 293 0.01 5.99 -26.95
C GLY A 293 1.38 6.59 -26.62
N ARG A 294 1.42 7.84 -26.18
CA ARG A 294 2.64 8.50 -25.71
C ARG A 294 3.16 7.90 -24.41
N ILE A 295 2.31 7.63 -23.43
CA ILE A 295 2.71 6.95 -22.18
C ILE A 295 3.28 5.57 -22.52
N HIS A 296 2.54 4.79 -23.31
CA HIS A 296 2.92 3.43 -23.72
C HIS A 296 4.26 3.37 -24.47
N SER A 297 4.52 4.34 -25.34
CA SER A 297 5.79 4.48 -26.07
C SER A 297 6.84 5.33 -25.36
N ARG A 298 6.63 5.66 -24.07
CA ARG A 298 7.52 6.46 -23.23
C ARG A 298 7.84 7.87 -23.77
N ARG A 299 6.95 8.46 -24.55
CA ARG A 299 7.01 9.87 -25.01
C ARG A 299 6.38 10.83 -24.00
N LEU A 300 6.97 10.86 -22.81
CA LEU A 300 6.49 11.65 -21.68
C LEU A 300 6.64 13.16 -21.88
N TYR A 301 5.79 13.93 -21.19
CA TYR A 301 5.93 15.38 -21.12
C TYR A 301 7.22 15.80 -20.42
N LYS A 302 7.72 16.97 -20.80
CA LYS A 302 8.94 17.54 -20.23
C LYS A 302 8.54 18.54 -19.16
N ARG A 303 9.28 18.52 -18.05
CA ARG A 303 9.12 19.48 -16.97
C ARG A 303 9.56 20.86 -17.47
N ALA A 304 8.60 21.77 -17.63
CA ALA A 304 8.84 23.15 -18.05
C ALA A 304 9.22 24.06 -16.87
N LEU A 305 8.67 23.79 -15.69
CA LEU A 305 8.88 24.54 -14.46
C LEU A 305 8.97 23.57 -13.27
N ASP A 306 9.83 23.87 -12.31
CA ASP A 306 9.99 23.16 -11.05
C ASP A 306 10.16 24.19 -9.94
N LEU A 307 9.26 24.20 -8.96
CA LEU A 307 9.28 25.15 -7.85
C LEU A 307 9.28 24.37 -6.54
N PRO A 308 10.22 24.66 -5.62
CA PRO A 308 10.14 24.09 -4.28
C PRO A 308 8.90 24.61 -3.57
N ALA A 309 8.30 23.78 -2.71
CA ALA A 309 7.08 24.14 -1.97
C ALA A 309 7.21 25.46 -1.18
N SER A 310 8.42 25.82 -0.74
CA SER A 310 8.71 27.08 -0.03
C SER A 310 8.58 28.34 -0.88
N GLU A 311 8.63 28.23 -2.20
CA GLU A 311 8.52 29.37 -3.14
C GLU A 311 7.08 29.61 -3.62
N VAL A 312 6.16 28.74 -3.23
CA VAL A 312 4.77 28.79 -3.65
C VAL A 312 3.97 29.60 -2.64
N THR A 313 3.73 30.89 -2.96
CA THR A 313 3.31 31.94 -2.02
C THR A 313 1.86 31.89 -1.55
N GLU A 314 0.95 31.39 -2.38
CA GLU A 314 -0.43 31.07 -1.99
C GLU A 314 -0.53 29.57 -1.93
N SER A 315 -1.05 29.01 -0.83
CA SER A 315 -1.25 27.58 -0.61
C SER A 315 -2.08 26.97 -1.75
N PRO A 316 -1.51 26.50 -2.87
CA PRO A 316 -2.28 25.94 -3.98
C PRO A 316 -2.63 24.47 -3.66
N THR A 317 -2.37 24.07 -2.42
CA THR A 317 -2.23 22.71 -1.94
C THR A 317 -3.54 21.98 -1.78
N ARG A 318 -4.65 22.70 -1.58
CA ARG A 318 -5.96 22.03 -1.47
C ARG A 318 -6.54 21.69 -2.83
N TRP A 319 -6.76 22.66 -3.71
CA TRP A 319 -7.52 22.36 -4.94
C TRP A 319 -6.78 21.48 -5.94
N LEU A 320 -5.44 21.55 -6.02
CA LEU A 320 -4.67 20.72 -6.97
C LEU A 320 -4.68 19.22 -6.59
N ALA A 321 -4.84 18.92 -5.30
CA ALA A 321 -4.97 17.55 -4.79
C ALA A 321 -6.44 17.13 -4.63
N ASP A 322 -7.31 18.03 -4.16
CA ASP A 322 -8.67 17.75 -3.71
C ASP A 322 -9.75 18.03 -4.78
N ASP A 323 -9.44 18.83 -5.81
CA ASP A 323 -10.39 19.18 -6.89
C ASP A 323 -9.79 18.88 -8.29
N PRO A 324 -9.85 17.61 -8.73
CA PRO A 324 -9.40 17.20 -10.06
C PRO A 324 -10.14 17.89 -11.23
N ASP A 325 -11.38 18.34 -11.02
CA ASP A 325 -12.14 19.06 -12.05
C ASP A 325 -11.62 20.49 -12.22
N LEU A 326 -11.32 21.19 -11.12
CA LEU A 326 -10.68 22.51 -11.16
C LEU A 326 -9.25 22.40 -11.68
N THR A 327 -8.51 21.36 -11.28
CA THR A 327 -7.17 21.02 -11.83
C THR A 327 -7.16 21.04 -13.34
N GLU A 328 -8.02 20.25 -13.97
CA GLU A 328 -8.09 20.17 -15.43
C GLU A 328 -8.48 21.51 -16.10
N ARG A 329 -9.39 22.28 -15.48
CA ARG A 329 -9.79 23.59 -16.02
C ARG A 329 -8.63 24.58 -15.99
N VAL A 330 -7.83 24.58 -14.92
CA VAL A 330 -6.66 25.45 -14.80
C VAL A 330 -5.56 25.00 -15.76
N GLU A 331 -5.30 23.70 -15.87
CA GLU A 331 -4.38 23.13 -16.86
C GLU A 331 -4.71 23.59 -18.28
N ASP A 332 -5.99 23.47 -18.69
CA ASP A 332 -6.44 23.86 -20.02
C ASP A 332 -6.37 25.38 -20.25
N ALA A 333 -6.71 26.19 -19.24
CA ALA A 333 -6.61 27.65 -19.33
C ALA A 333 -5.15 28.13 -19.45
N VAL A 334 -4.22 27.51 -18.71
CA VAL A 334 -2.79 27.83 -18.78
C VAL A 334 -2.19 27.31 -20.09
N ALA A 335 -2.63 26.15 -20.58
CA ALA A 335 -2.25 25.64 -21.90
C ALA A 335 -2.63 26.64 -23.00
N GLU A 336 -3.86 27.15 -22.99
CA GLU A 336 -4.34 28.14 -23.97
C GLU A 336 -3.50 29.42 -23.93
N GLN A 337 -3.19 29.94 -22.74
CA GLN A 337 -2.32 31.12 -22.57
C GLN A 337 -0.89 30.88 -23.10
N ALA A 338 -0.40 29.65 -23.02
CA ALA A 338 0.90 29.23 -23.55
C ALA A 338 0.88 28.88 -25.05
N GLY A 339 -0.27 28.97 -25.73
CA GLY A 339 -0.42 28.60 -27.13
C GLY A 339 -0.41 27.08 -27.38
N LEU A 340 -0.75 26.29 -26.36
CA LEU A 340 -0.83 24.84 -26.38
C LEU A 340 -2.30 24.37 -26.44
N GLY A 341 -2.52 23.14 -26.88
CA GLY A 341 -3.82 22.49 -26.85
C GLY A 341 -4.23 22.03 -25.45
N ALA A 342 -5.53 21.82 -25.24
CA ALA A 342 -6.07 21.27 -24.00
C ALA A 342 -5.42 19.91 -23.66
N GLY A 343 -4.99 19.75 -22.40
CA GLY A 343 -4.26 18.57 -21.92
C GLY A 343 -2.80 18.46 -22.36
N GLU A 344 -2.23 19.47 -23.03
CA GLU A 344 -0.79 19.51 -23.38
C GLU A 344 0.10 20.13 -22.30
N LEU A 345 -0.51 20.78 -21.31
CA LEU A 345 0.12 21.26 -20.09
C LEU A 345 -0.57 20.61 -18.90
N LEU A 346 0.23 20.10 -17.96
CA LEU A 346 -0.27 19.42 -16.77
C LEU A 346 0.40 20.02 -15.54
N LEU A 347 -0.36 20.11 -14.45
CA LEU A 347 0.11 20.57 -13.16
C LEU A 347 0.32 19.37 -12.23
N ASP A 348 1.34 19.45 -11.39
CA ASP A 348 1.60 18.43 -10.39
C ASP A 348 2.15 19.06 -9.12
N PHE A 349 1.59 18.66 -7.99
CA PHE A 349 2.07 19.01 -6.67
C PHE A 349 1.83 17.82 -5.74
N PRO A 350 2.71 16.82 -5.77
CA PRO A 350 2.51 15.62 -4.99
C PRO A 350 2.63 15.95 -3.50
N THR A 351 1.57 15.68 -2.75
CA THR A 351 1.55 15.79 -1.29
C THR A 351 1.43 14.41 -0.68
N ARG A 352 2.06 14.21 0.47
CA ARG A 352 1.68 13.13 1.38
C ARG A 352 1.75 13.66 2.79
N GLU A 353 0.59 14.03 3.30
CA GLU A 353 0.43 14.40 4.70
C GLU A 353 0.96 13.24 5.56
N ASN A 354 1.59 13.57 6.68
CA ASN A 354 2.07 12.59 7.65
C ASN A 354 3.09 11.58 7.06
N MET A 355 3.82 11.95 6.00
CA MET A 355 4.81 11.07 5.37
C MET A 355 5.86 10.57 6.36
N LEU A 356 6.33 11.42 7.26
CA LEU A 356 7.31 11.07 8.28
C LEU A 356 6.70 11.05 9.68
N SER A 357 5.37 11.03 9.78
CA SER A 357 4.74 11.08 11.08
C SER A 357 5.06 9.80 11.86
N VAL A 358 5.38 9.99 13.13
CA VAL A 358 5.58 8.94 14.10
C VAL A 358 4.56 9.18 15.19
N ASP A 359 3.68 8.21 15.38
CA ASP A 359 2.80 8.16 16.54
C ASP A 359 2.73 6.69 16.96
N LEU A 360 3.61 6.31 17.90
CA LEU A 360 3.60 4.97 18.46
C LEU A 360 4.16 4.92 19.89
N PRO A 361 3.69 3.96 20.71
CA PRO A 361 4.23 3.78 22.04
C PRO A 361 5.67 3.27 22.04
N LEU A 362 6.48 3.85 22.91
CA LEU A 362 7.87 3.48 23.18
C LEU A 362 7.99 2.89 24.58
N ARG A 363 8.42 1.64 24.70
CA ARG A 363 8.74 1.02 26.00
C ARG A 363 10.20 1.26 26.36
N LEU A 364 10.43 2.06 27.40
CA LEU A 364 11.76 2.35 27.93
C LEU A 364 12.36 1.17 28.69
N ARG A 365 13.68 1.19 28.91
CA ARG A 365 14.41 0.13 29.64
C ARG A 365 13.95 -0.04 31.09
N ASP A 366 13.47 1.03 31.72
CA ASP A 366 12.93 0.99 33.08
C ASP A 366 11.49 0.45 33.16
N GLY A 367 10.90 0.12 32.00
CA GLY A 367 9.55 -0.41 31.87
C GLY A 367 8.46 0.64 31.72
N SER A 368 8.79 1.94 31.83
CA SER A 368 7.84 3.01 31.53
C SER A 368 7.51 3.08 30.03
N VAL A 369 6.37 3.69 29.71
CA VAL A 369 5.90 3.85 28.33
C VAL A 369 5.76 5.34 28.05
N GLU A 370 6.40 5.78 26.97
CA GLU A 370 6.28 7.11 26.40
C GLU A 370 5.59 7.03 25.04
N GLN A 371 5.01 8.14 24.58
CA GLN A 371 4.47 8.22 23.23
C GLN A 371 5.51 8.92 22.35
N LEU A 372 6.03 8.20 21.35
CA LEU A 372 6.93 8.79 20.37
C LEU A 372 6.09 9.55 19.34
N THR A 373 6.27 10.87 19.27
CA THR A 373 5.56 11.77 18.36
C THR A 373 6.51 12.43 17.36
N ASP A 374 5.97 13.20 16.42
CA ASP A 374 6.75 14.03 15.48
C ASP A 374 7.66 15.06 16.18
N GLU A 375 7.38 15.41 17.44
CA GLU A 375 8.15 16.40 18.21
C GLU A 375 9.42 15.81 18.85
N GLY A 376 9.58 14.48 18.81
CA GLY A 376 10.73 13.76 19.36
C GLY A 376 10.46 13.10 20.69
#